data_AF-A0A6B0GJS5-F1
#
_entry.id   AF-A0A6B0GJS5-F1
#
_cell.length_a   1.000
_cell.length_b   1.000
_cell.length_c   1.000
_cell.angle_alpha   90.00
_cell.angle_beta   90.00
_cell.angle_gamma   90.00
#
_symmetry.space_group_name_H-M   'P 1'
#
loop_
_entity.id
_entity.type
_entity.pdbx_description
1 polymer ?
#
loop_
_entity_poly.entity_id
_entity_poly.type
_entity_poly.pdbx_seq_one_letter_code
_entity_poly.pdbx_strand_id
1 'polypeptide(L)'
;MSIDGPFAAEEDVDDIEALRRQLVELTQRVEDAERRAEQAERRADRAERAAHAHSAHLRAVLRKVQYNTSKPGRDTWNHVLGRLCDLDIEDYRQDPMQHLPAVERVGSAVQRHESVIEEQGRATPDPMAENWEKVLDVARNVSDQPDHVRGDGYTQLFWKDVQSATGHGDRHCKRLIEQLGETFEGADWIPYESPSPANNHSVVKKRLLIDLDVWPEEG
;
A
#
# COMPACT_ATOMS: atom_id res chain seq x y z
N MET A 1 -44.59 27.46 -86.32
CA MET A 1 -43.67 27.41 -85.17
C MET A 1 -44.53 27.44 -83.92
N SER A 2 -44.69 26.31 -83.24
CA SER A 2 -45.19 26.24 -81.87
C SER A 2 -44.33 25.20 -81.15
N ILE A 3 -43.64 25.68 -80.12
CA ILE A 3 -42.83 24.92 -79.18
C ILE A 3 -43.79 24.58 -78.05
N ASP A 4 -43.96 23.29 -77.75
CA ASP A 4 -44.48 22.83 -76.46
C ASP A 4 -43.92 21.42 -76.23
N GLY A 5 -42.80 21.36 -75.50
CA GLY A 5 -42.24 20.12 -74.97
C GLY A 5 -42.82 19.86 -73.58
N PRO A 6 -43.33 18.66 -73.27
CA PRO A 6 -43.87 18.38 -71.96
C PRO A 6 -42.75 18.06 -70.97
N PHE A 7 -42.68 18.89 -69.92
CA PHE A 7 -42.48 18.53 -68.51
C PHE A 7 -41.34 17.57 -68.14
N ALA A 8 -40.19 18.16 -67.79
CA ALA A 8 -39.22 17.59 -66.86
C ALA A 8 -39.68 17.85 -65.40
N ALA A 9 -40.77 17.22 -64.97
CA ALA A 9 -41.35 17.44 -63.63
C ALA A 9 -41.56 16.17 -62.80
N GLU A 10 -41.50 14.97 -63.39
CA GLU A 10 -41.64 13.70 -62.65
C GLU A 10 -40.33 13.25 -61.99
N GLU A 11 -39.18 13.50 -62.60
CA GLU A 11 -37.85 13.13 -62.07
C GLU A 11 -37.53 13.90 -60.77
N ASP A 12 -37.95 15.18 -60.69
CA ASP A 12 -37.78 16.01 -59.50
C ASP A 12 -38.63 15.54 -58.30
N VAL A 13 -39.77 14.87 -58.54
CA VAL A 13 -40.67 14.42 -57.46
C VAL A 13 -40.11 13.18 -56.77
N ASP A 14 -39.57 12.23 -57.54
CA ASP A 14 -38.93 11.02 -57.01
C ASP A 14 -37.65 11.37 -56.22
N ASP A 15 -36.88 12.35 -56.68
CA ASP A 15 -35.71 12.87 -55.95
C ASP A 15 -36.11 13.59 -54.66
N ILE A 16 -37.20 14.37 -54.67
CA ILE A 16 -37.74 15.01 -53.46
C ILE A 16 -38.24 13.95 -52.45
N GLU A 17 -38.87 12.87 -52.91
CA GLU A 17 -39.27 11.76 -52.03
C GLU A 17 -38.06 11.01 -51.46
N ALA A 18 -37.04 10.74 -52.27
CA ALA A 18 -35.80 10.11 -51.82
C ALA A 18 -35.09 10.96 -50.76
N LEU A 19 -34.99 12.28 -50.98
CA LEU A 19 -34.43 13.23 -50.02
C LEU A 19 -35.26 13.30 -48.73
N ARG A 20 -36.60 13.23 -48.81
CA ARG A 20 -37.46 13.16 -47.62
C ARG A 20 -37.22 11.89 -46.81
N ARG A 21 -37.08 10.73 -47.48
CA ARG A 21 -36.75 9.46 -46.80
C ARG A 21 -35.39 9.53 -46.13
N GLN A 22 -34.38 10.07 -46.80
CA GLN A 22 -33.05 10.29 -46.22
C GLN A 22 -33.07 11.25 -45.03
N LEU A 23 -33.85 12.33 -45.11
CA LEU A 23 -34.00 13.28 -44.02
C LEU A 23 -34.60 12.60 -42.78
N VAL A 24 -35.67 11.82 -42.96
CA VAL A 24 -36.29 11.05 -41.87
C VAL A 24 -35.32 10.05 -41.26
N GLU A 25 -34.56 9.32 -42.08
CA GLU A 25 -33.56 8.36 -41.59
C GLU A 25 -32.44 9.07 -40.80
N LEU A 26 -31.96 10.21 -41.30
CA LEU A 26 -30.94 11.01 -40.61
C LEU A 26 -31.47 11.58 -39.30
N THR A 27 -32.71 12.10 -39.26
CA THR A 27 -33.36 12.55 -38.04
C THR A 27 -33.44 11.42 -37.01
N GLN A 28 -33.88 10.24 -37.43
CA GLN A 28 -33.97 9.07 -36.55
C GLN A 28 -32.59 8.68 -35.99
N ARG A 29 -31.54 8.73 -36.82
CA ARG A 29 -30.15 8.43 -36.41
C ARG A 29 -29.60 9.47 -35.44
N VAL A 30 -29.94 10.74 -35.60
CA VAL A 30 -29.56 11.81 -34.67
C VAL A 30 -30.24 11.60 -33.32
N GLU A 31 -31.55 11.36 -33.29
CA GLU A 31 -32.27 11.08 -32.05
C GLU A 31 -31.73 9.84 -31.31
N ASP A 32 -31.39 8.79 -32.05
CA ASP A 32 -30.78 7.58 -31.46
C ASP A 32 -29.34 7.83 -30.98
N ALA A 33 -28.60 8.75 -31.61
CA ALA A 33 -27.28 9.17 -31.15
C ALA A 33 -27.36 10.03 -29.88
N GLU A 34 -28.31 10.96 -29.81
CA GLU A 34 -28.59 11.78 -28.62
C GLU A 34 -28.99 10.91 -27.44
N ARG A 35 -29.93 9.96 -27.63
CA ARG A 35 -30.31 9.00 -26.59
C ARG A 35 -29.13 8.17 -26.09
N ARG A 36 -28.20 7.79 -26.97
CA ARG A 36 -26.96 7.09 -26.56
C ARG A 36 -26.00 7.99 -25.81
N ALA A 37 -25.86 9.26 -26.20
CA ALA A 37 -25.03 10.24 -25.51
C ALA A 37 -25.53 10.51 -24.09
N GLU A 38 -26.84 10.73 -23.91
CA GLU A 38 -27.45 10.90 -22.59
C GLU A 38 -27.25 9.67 -21.69
N GLN A 39 -27.38 8.47 -22.25
CA GLN A 39 -27.12 7.25 -21.49
C GLN A 39 -25.64 7.10 -21.08
N ALA A 40 -24.72 7.52 -21.94
CA ALA A 40 -23.29 7.51 -21.65
C ALA A 40 -22.94 8.52 -20.55
N GLU A 41 -23.50 9.74 -20.60
CA GLU A 41 -23.33 10.77 -19.57
C GLU A 41 -23.85 10.29 -18.20
N ARG A 42 -25.05 9.72 -18.14
CA ARG A 42 -25.59 9.12 -16.91
C ARG A 42 -24.76 7.94 -16.38
N ARG A 43 -24.00 7.24 -17.23
CA ARG A 43 -23.06 6.19 -16.79
C ARG A 43 -21.79 6.83 -16.24
N ALA A 44 -21.27 7.87 -16.88
CA ALA A 44 -20.11 8.63 -16.41
C ALA A 44 -20.38 9.24 -15.02
N ASP A 45 -21.50 9.91 -14.82
CA ASP A 45 -21.88 10.51 -13.53
C ASP A 45 -22.00 9.48 -12.39
N ARG A 46 -22.43 8.26 -12.72
CA ARG A 46 -22.52 7.16 -11.74
C ARG A 46 -21.15 6.61 -11.42
N ALA A 47 -20.29 6.46 -12.42
CA ALA A 47 -18.91 6.03 -12.23
C ALA A 47 -18.11 7.05 -11.41
N GLU A 48 -18.27 8.35 -11.68
CA GLU A 48 -17.63 9.43 -10.93
C GLU A 48 -18.08 9.45 -9.46
N ARG A 49 -19.39 9.33 -9.20
CA ARG A 49 -19.92 9.21 -7.84
C ARG A 49 -19.37 7.98 -7.10
N ALA A 50 -19.28 6.83 -7.79
CA ALA A 50 -18.68 5.63 -7.22
C ALA A 50 -17.19 5.83 -6.92
N ALA A 51 -16.43 6.45 -7.83
CA ALA A 51 -15.02 6.77 -7.62
C ALA A 51 -14.81 7.70 -6.42
N HIS A 52 -15.66 8.72 -6.25
CA HIS A 52 -15.64 9.58 -5.07
C HIS A 52 -15.96 8.83 -3.79
N ALA A 53 -16.96 7.94 -3.79
CA ALA A 53 -17.29 7.11 -2.65
C ALA A 53 -16.12 6.17 -2.26
N HIS A 54 -15.49 5.53 -3.25
CA HIS A 54 -14.30 4.69 -3.04
C HIS A 54 -13.11 5.50 -2.51
N SER A 55 -12.85 6.68 -3.06
CA SER A 55 -11.80 7.59 -2.56
C SER A 55 -12.03 8.03 -1.11
N ALA A 56 -13.28 8.31 -0.74
CA ALA A 56 -13.65 8.65 0.63
C ALA A 56 -13.48 7.45 1.56
N HIS A 57 -13.85 6.25 1.12
CA HIS A 57 -13.66 5.01 1.87
C HIS A 57 -12.17 4.72 2.10
N LEU A 58 -11.33 4.81 1.05
CA LEU A 58 -9.88 4.64 1.16
C LEU A 58 -9.26 5.63 2.15
N ARG A 59 -9.66 6.91 2.11
CA ARG A 59 -9.22 7.90 3.10
C ARG A 59 -9.66 7.56 4.53
N ALA A 60 -10.85 6.99 4.71
CA ALA A 60 -11.31 6.53 6.02
C ALA A 60 -10.50 5.32 6.52
N VAL A 61 -10.20 4.36 5.65
CA VAL A 61 -9.35 3.20 5.97
C VAL A 61 -7.92 3.64 6.30
N LEU A 62 -7.31 4.51 5.49
CA LEU A 62 -5.98 5.05 5.75
C LEU A 62 -5.90 5.80 7.08
N ARG A 63 -6.93 6.58 7.43
CA ARG A 63 -7.00 7.23 8.75
C ARG A 63 -7.10 6.22 9.89
N LYS A 64 -7.86 5.14 9.74
CA LYS A 64 -7.93 4.06 10.74
C LYS A 64 -6.59 3.36 10.88
N VAL A 65 -5.92 3.06 9.77
CA VAL A 65 -4.58 2.45 9.77
C VAL A 65 -3.60 3.39 10.48
N GLN A 66 -3.52 4.66 10.09
CA GLN A 66 -2.66 5.65 10.72
C GLN A 66 -2.95 5.83 12.23
N TYR A 67 -4.22 5.80 12.61
CA TYR A 67 -4.62 5.86 14.03
C TYR A 67 -4.12 4.63 14.79
N ASN A 68 -4.30 3.44 14.24
CA ASN A 68 -3.89 2.19 14.86
C ASN A 68 -2.35 2.05 14.91
N THR A 69 -1.63 2.54 13.89
CA THR A 69 -0.16 2.49 13.84
C THR A 69 0.51 3.57 14.69
N SER A 70 -0.16 4.69 14.97
CA SER A 70 0.37 5.78 15.81
C SER A 70 0.12 5.58 17.31
N LYS A 71 -0.73 4.62 17.68
CA LYS A 71 -0.94 4.18 19.07
C LYS A 71 -0.96 2.65 19.16
N PRO A 72 0.15 1.95 18.91
CA PRO A 72 0.18 0.51 19.10
C PRO A 72 0.03 0.25 20.61
N GLY A 73 -1.09 -0.34 21.01
CA GLY A 73 -1.21 -0.99 22.32
C GLY A 73 -1.95 -0.26 23.45
N ARG A 74 -2.60 0.90 23.28
CA ARG A 74 -3.40 1.49 24.37
C ARG A 74 -4.91 1.43 24.14
N ASP A 75 -5.39 1.84 22.97
CA ASP A 75 -6.84 1.91 22.71
C ASP A 75 -7.44 0.55 22.35
N THR A 76 -6.70 -0.35 21.70
CA THR A 76 -7.16 -1.73 21.44
C THR A 76 -7.25 -2.53 22.74
N TRP A 77 -6.25 -2.40 23.62
CA TRP A 77 -6.31 -2.96 24.96
C TRP A 77 -7.40 -2.28 25.80
N ASN A 78 -7.60 -0.97 25.73
CA ASN A 78 -8.71 -0.30 26.42
C ASN A 78 -10.09 -0.67 25.85
N HIS A 79 -10.22 -1.03 24.57
CA HIS A 79 -11.49 -1.50 24.00
C HIS A 79 -11.78 -2.95 24.37
N VAL A 80 -10.75 -3.82 24.40
CA VAL A 80 -10.85 -5.20 24.89
C VAL A 80 -11.09 -5.22 26.40
N LEU A 81 -10.33 -4.43 27.17
CA LEU A 81 -10.53 -4.23 28.61
C LEU A 81 -11.87 -3.54 28.89
N GLY A 82 -12.28 -2.56 28.08
CA GLY A 82 -13.59 -1.92 28.18
C GLY A 82 -14.74 -2.91 28.00
N ARG A 83 -14.65 -3.81 27.01
CA ARG A 83 -15.65 -4.90 26.86
C ARG A 83 -15.57 -5.97 27.95
N LEU A 84 -14.40 -6.21 28.53
CA LEU A 84 -14.22 -7.11 29.67
C LEU A 84 -14.73 -6.50 30.98
N CYS A 85 -14.67 -5.17 31.12
CA CYS A 85 -15.15 -4.42 32.29
C CYS A 85 -16.62 -4.00 32.18
N ASP A 86 -17.18 -3.83 30.97
CA ASP A 86 -18.61 -3.60 30.72
C ASP A 86 -19.45 -4.90 30.83
N LEU A 87 -18.79 -6.06 30.90
CA LEU A 87 -19.41 -7.25 31.47
C LEU A 87 -19.47 -7.01 32.97
N ASP A 88 -20.63 -6.57 33.47
CA ASP A 88 -20.96 -6.61 34.90
C ASP A 88 -20.85 -8.06 35.38
N ILE A 89 -19.64 -8.48 35.74
CA ILE A 89 -19.41 -9.65 36.60
C ILE A 89 -19.53 -9.11 38.03
N GLU A 90 -20.70 -8.54 38.34
CA GLU A 90 -21.02 -8.06 39.69
C GLU A 90 -21.27 -9.21 40.66
N ASP A 91 -21.38 -10.45 40.18
CA ASP A 91 -21.63 -11.60 41.04
C ASP A 91 -20.81 -12.83 40.63
N TYR A 92 -19.67 -13.03 41.31
CA TYR A 92 -18.87 -14.28 41.26
C TYR A 92 -19.60 -15.51 41.84
N ARG A 93 -20.90 -15.40 42.12
CA ARG A 93 -21.77 -16.47 42.61
C ARG A 93 -22.57 -17.14 41.49
N GLN A 94 -22.62 -16.56 40.28
CA GLN A 94 -23.27 -17.20 39.15
C GLN A 94 -22.39 -18.29 38.53
N ASP A 95 -23.06 -19.33 38.00
CA ASP A 95 -22.42 -20.49 37.39
C ASP A 95 -21.44 -20.05 36.28
N PRO A 96 -20.13 -20.36 36.38
CA PRO A 96 -19.11 -19.99 35.39
C PRO A 96 -19.48 -20.37 33.96
N MET A 97 -20.31 -21.39 33.78
CA MET A 97 -20.82 -21.84 32.49
C MET A 97 -21.59 -20.77 31.73
N GLN A 98 -22.22 -19.80 32.42
CA GLN A 98 -23.01 -18.75 31.77
C GLN A 98 -22.14 -17.67 31.10
N HIS A 99 -20.86 -17.58 31.47
CA HIS A 99 -19.91 -16.63 30.87
C HIS A 99 -19.11 -17.21 29.70
N LEU A 100 -19.11 -18.54 29.51
CA LEU A 100 -18.42 -19.21 28.39
C LEU A 100 -18.80 -18.64 27.01
N PRO A 101 -20.09 -18.36 26.69
CA PRO A 101 -20.45 -17.81 25.37
C PRO A 101 -19.97 -16.37 25.15
N ALA A 102 -19.71 -15.61 26.22
CA ALA A 102 -19.13 -14.28 26.13
C ALA A 102 -17.62 -14.36 25.89
N VAL A 103 -16.94 -15.26 26.62
CA VAL A 103 -15.51 -15.53 26.47
C VAL A 103 -15.20 -16.11 25.08
N GLU A 104 -15.99 -17.05 24.58
CA GLU A 104 -15.84 -17.62 23.23
C GLU A 104 -16.03 -16.56 22.13
N ARG A 105 -16.97 -15.62 22.30
CA ARG A 105 -17.16 -14.51 21.36
C ARG A 105 -15.98 -13.56 21.34
N VAL A 106 -15.39 -13.26 22.50
CA VAL A 106 -14.17 -12.44 22.59
C VAL A 106 -12.98 -13.19 21.98
N GLY A 107 -12.77 -14.46 22.32
CA GLY A 107 -11.71 -15.29 21.75
C GLY A 107 -11.80 -15.41 20.23
N SER A 108 -13.01 -15.64 19.70
CA SER A 108 -13.26 -15.71 18.25
C SER A 108 -13.06 -14.37 17.52
N ALA A 109 -13.22 -13.25 18.22
CA ALA A 109 -12.96 -11.92 17.67
C ALA A 109 -11.46 -11.61 17.64
N VAL A 110 -10.72 -12.01 18.69
CA VAL A 110 -9.25 -11.93 18.75
C VAL A 110 -8.63 -12.78 17.65
N GLN A 111 -9.04 -14.04 17.52
CA GLN A 111 -8.49 -14.97 16.54
C GLN A 111 -8.74 -14.54 15.08
N ARG A 112 -9.92 -13.99 14.78
CA ARG A 112 -10.20 -13.38 13.47
C ARG A 112 -9.34 -12.15 13.20
N HIS A 113 -9.01 -11.37 14.24
CA HIS A 113 -8.15 -10.22 14.10
C HIS A 113 -6.69 -10.62 13.84
N GLU A 114 -6.18 -11.63 14.55
CA GLU A 114 -4.84 -12.20 14.33
C GLU A 114 -4.70 -12.72 12.90
N SER A 115 -5.69 -13.47 12.41
CA SER A 115 -5.71 -13.96 11.02
C SER A 115 -5.65 -12.83 9.99
N VAL A 116 -6.39 -11.72 10.20
CA VAL A 116 -6.36 -10.57 9.29
C VAL A 116 -5.03 -9.82 9.36
N ILE A 117 -4.41 -9.75 10.54
CA ILE A 117 -3.08 -9.13 10.71
C ILE A 117 -2.01 -9.98 10.01
N GLU A 118 -2.05 -11.30 10.17
CA GLU A 118 -1.13 -12.21 9.47
C GLU A 118 -1.30 -12.14 7.95
N GLU A 119 -2.53 -12.10 7.46
CA GLU A 119 -2.83 -12.01 6.03
C GLU A 119 -2.39 -10.66 5.43
N GLN A 120 -2.57 -9.56 6.17
CA GLN A 120 -2.07 -8.23 5.78
C GLN A 120 -0.54 -8.11 5.87
N GLY A 121 0.07 -8.80 6.85
CA GLY A 121 1.53 -8.91 6.97
C GLY A 121 2.16 -9.68 5.81
N ARG A 122 1.49 -10.71 5.29
CA ARG A 122 1.94 -11.47 4.11
C ARG A 122 1.79 -10.72 2.79
N ALA A 123 0.82 -9.80 2.69
CA ALA A 123 0.54 -9.06 1.46
C ALA A 123 1.37 -7.77 1.30
N THR A 124 2.05 -7.33 2.36
CA THR A 124 2.95 -6.19 2.30
C THR A 124 4.38 -6.74 2.17
N PRO A 125 5.16 -6.39 1.13
CA PRO A 125 6.56 -6.79 1.08
C PRO A 125 7.22 -6.31 2.36
N ASP A 126 7.89 -7.21 3.09
CA ASP A 126 8.56 -6.84 4.34
C ASP A 126 9.62 -5.78 4.00
N PRO A 127 9.40 -4.51 4.40
CA PRO A 127 10.32 -3.44 4.05
C PRO A 127 11.70 -3.68 4.67
N MET A 128 11.81 -4.55 5.66
CA MET A 128 13.08 -4.95 6.26
C MET A 128 13.82 -5.99 5.41
N ALA A 129 13.12 -6.93 4.79
CA ALA A 129 13.70 -7.86 3.81
C ALA A 129 14.19 -7.11 2.56
N GLU A 130 13.38 -6.19 2.02
CA GLU A 130 13.78 -5.38 0.85
C GLU A 130 15.01 -4.49 1.16
N ASN A 131 15.04 -3.89 2.35
CA ASN A 131 16.21 -3.12 2.78
C ASN A 131 17.45 -4.00 2.99
N TRP A 132 17.27 -5.22 3.50
CA TRP A 132 18.35 -6.17 3.68
C TRP A 132 18.97 -6.60 2.35
N GLU A 133 18.16 -6.95 1.36
CA GLU A 133 18.64 -7.30 0.01
C GLU A 133 19.49 -6.18 -0.62
N LYS A 134 19.00 -4.93 -0.56
CA LYS A 134 19.76 -3.77 -1.08
C LYS A 134 21.08 -3.56 -0.33
N VAL A 135 21.09 -3.80 0.98
CA VAL A 135 22.28 -3.67 1.82
C VAL A 135 23.29 -4.79 1.53
N LEU A 136 22.82 -6.03 1.32
CA LEU A 136 23.65 -7.15 0.88
C LEU A 136 24.29 -6.88 -0.49
N ASP A 137 23.53 -6.35 -1.45
CA ASP A 137 24.07 -6.00 -2.76
C ASP A 137 25.17 -4.94 -2.66
N VAL A 138 24.99 -3.92 -1.82
CA VAL A 138 26.05 -2.95 -1.57
C VAL A 138 27.25 -3.59 -0.89
N ALA A 139 27.04 -4.49 0.08
CA ALA A 139 28.12 -5.22 0.76
C ALA A 139 28.99 -5.99 -0.24
N ARG A 140 28.37 -6.75 -1.15
CA ARG A 140 29.06 -7.49 -2.22
C ARG A 140 29.86 -6.57 -3.14
N ASN A 141 29.29 -5.42 -3.51
CA ASN A 141 29.97 -4.45 -4.38
C ASN A 141 31.19 -3.76 -3.73
N VAL A 142 31.27 -3.78 -2.40
CA VAL A 142 32.36 -3.15 -1.65
C VAL A 142 33.27 -4.15 -0.94
N SER A 143 33.01 -5.46 -1.04
CA SER A 143 33.71 -6.51 -0.29
C SER A 143 35.16 -6.70 -0.70
N ASP A 144 35.62 -6.08 -1.79
CA ASP A 144 37.03 -6.07 -2.20
C ASP A 144 37.72 -4.73 -1.92
N GLN A 145 37.00 -3.75 -1.35
CA GLN A 145 37.54 -2.41 -1.12
C GLN A 145 38.33 -2.37 0.20
N PRO A 146 39.56 -1.80 0.21
CA PRO A 146 40.43 -1.80 1.40
C PRO A 146 39.81 -1.20 2.67
N ASP A 147 38.91 -0.22 2.52
CA ASP A 147 38.24 0.44 3.64
C ASP A 147 37.00 -0.30 4.15
N HIS A 148 36.55 -1.32 3.44
CA HIS A 148 35.32 -2.09 3.72
C HIS A 148 35.61 -3.55 4.06
N VAL A 149 36.84 -4.03 3.90
CA VAL A 149 37.27 -5.37 4.34
C VAL A 149 37.91 -5.30 5.72
N ARG A 150 37.38 -6.07 6.68
CA ARG A 150 38.09 -6.30 7.95
C ARG A 150 38.98 -7.54 7.87
N GLY A 151 40.02 -7.55 8.69
CA GLY A 151 40.96 -8.67 8.79
C GLY A 151 40.36 -9.97 9.34
N ASP A 152 39.13 -9.95 9.83
CA ASP A 152 38.36 -11.12 10.29
C ASP A 152 37.39 -11.68 9.23
N GLY A 153 37.45 -11.18 7.99
CA GLY A 153 36.63 -11.67 6.87
C GLY A 153 35.28 -10.97 6.72
N TYR A 154 34.90 -10.12 7.67
CA TYR A 154 33.65 -9.35 7.57
C TYR A 154 33.78 -8.18 6.59
N THR A 155 32.71 -7.95 5.83
CA THR A 155 32.51 -6.71 5.09
C THR A 155 31.86 -5.69 6.02
N GLN A 156 32.51 -4.54 6.21
CA GLN A 156 31.97 -3.44 7.02
C GLN A 156 31.30 -2.39 6.14
N LEU A 157 30.04 -2.09 6.41
CA LEU A 157 29.29 -1.00 5.80
C LEU A 157 29.13 0.16 6.77
N PHE A 158 29.36 1.37 6.28
CA PHE A 158 29.10 2.59 7.03
C PHE A 158 27.65 3.04 6.84
N TRP A 159 27.15 3.87 7.75
CA TRP A 159 25.82 4.47 7.61
C TRP A 159 25.57 5.21 6.29
N LYS A 160 26.63 5.72 5.64
CA LYS A 160 26.53 6.33 4.31
C LYS A 160 26.24 5.30 3.22
N ASP A 161 26.81 4.09 3.33
CA ASP A 161 26.60 3.01 2.38
C ASP A 161 25.17 2.49 2.49
N VAL A 162 24.68 2.30 3.73
CA VAL A 162 23.28 1.95 4.01
C VAL A 162 22.31 3.05 3.54
N GLN A 163 22.68 4.31 3.71
CA GLN A 163 21.92 5.45 3.18
C GLN A 163 21.86 5.42 1.66
N SER A 164 22.98 5.12 0.99
CA SER A 164 23.03 5.00 -0.47
C SER A 164 22.18 3.82 -0.97
N ALA A 165 22.19 2.70 -0.25
CA ALA A 165 21.41 1.50 -0.59
C ALA A 165 19.89 1.73 -0.49
N THR A 166 19.46 2.41 0.58
CA THR A 166 18.02 2.49 0.95
C THR A 166 17.36 3.83 0.61
N GLY A 167 18.15 4.88 0.36
CA GLY A 167 17.65 6.25 0.15
C GLY A 167 17.11 6.92 1.41
N HIS A 168 17.29 6.32 2.59
CA HIS A 168 16.78 6.85 3.85
C HIS A 168 17.65 7.98 4.44
N GLY A 169 17.10 8.75 5.39
CA GLY A 169 17.85 9.79 6.10
C GLY A 169 18.86 9.23 7.11
N ASP A 170 19.89 10.02 7.46
CA ASP A 170 21.00 9.63 8.36
C ASP A 170 20.54 8.99 9.68
N ARG A 171 19.60 9.64 10.40
CA ARG A 171 19.07 9.12 11.67
C ARG A 171 18.37 7.77 11.49
N HIS A 172 17.70 7.56 10.36
CA HIS A 172 16.99 6.30 10.08
C HIS A 172 18.00 5.19 9.76
N CYS A 173 18.99 5.46 8.90
CA CYS A 173 20.04 4.50 8.54
C CYS A 173 20.83 4.03 9.76
N LYS A 174 21.12 4.93 10.70
CA LYS A 174 21.80 4.56 11.96
C LYS A 174 20.96 3.66 12.87
N ARG A 175 19.63 3.69 12.80
CA ARG A 175 18.77 2.73 13.52
C ARG A 175 18.64 1.43 12.73
N LEU A 176 18.54 1.55 11.41
CA LEU A 176 18.45 0.42 10.50
C LEU A 176 19.67 -0.50 10.65
N ILE A 177 20.88 0.05 10.79
CA ILE A 177 22.08 -0.76 11.08
C ILE A 177 21.93 -1.64 12.32
N GLU A 178 21.40 -1.10 13.41
CA GLU A 178 21.20 -1.90 14.64
C GLU A 178 20.18 -3.00 14.38
N GLN A 179 19.06 -2.64 13.75
CA GLN A 179 17.99 -3.57 13.43
C GLN A 179 18.47 -4.70 12.52
N LEU A 180 19.24 -4.39 11.48
CA LEU A 180 19.79 -5.39 10.56
C LEU A 180 20.77 -6.33 11.27
N GLY A 181 21.69 -5.79 12.08
CA GLY A 181 22.65 -6.59 12.84
C GLY A 181 22.01 -7.44 13.95
N GLU A 182 20.83 -7.07 14.46
CA GLU A 182 20.08 -7.88 15.44
C GLU A 182 19.15 -8.91 14.77
N THR A 183 18.74 -8.68 13.53
CA THR A 183 17.70 -9.46 12.86
C THR A 183 18.25 -10.56 11.96
N PHE A 184 19.32 -10.29 11.20
CA PHE A 184 19.81 -11.19 10.16
C PHE A 184 21.03 -11.99 10.62
N GLU A 185 21.00 -13.30 10.37
CA GLU A 185 22.15 -14.16 10.61
C GLU A 185 23.35 -13.70 9.77
N GLY A 186 24.57 -13.80 10.31
CA GLY A 186 25.77 -13.29 9.63
C GLY A 186 25.90 -11.76 9.60
N ALA A 187 24.94 -11.02 10.17
CA ALA A 187 25.04 -9.58 10.37
C ALA A 187 25.34 -9.25 11.84
N ASP A 188 26.14 -8.22 12.10
CA ASP A 188 26.35 -7.64 13.43
C ASP A 188 26.57 -6.13 13.28
N TRP A 189 26.54 -5.35 14.36
CA TRP A 189 26.80 -3.92 14.30
C TRP A 189 27.72 -3.44 15.41
N ILE A 190 28.54 -2.44 15.08
CA ILE A 190 29.46 -1.83 16.05
C ILE A 190 29.42 -0.30 16.00
N PRO A 191 29.62 0.37 17.15
CA PRO A 191 29.90 1.81 17.16
C PRO A 191 31.29 2.05 16.56
N TYR A 192 31.39 3.00 15.61
CA TYR A 192 32.64 3.29 14.91
C TYR A 192 33.36 4.55 15.42
N GLU A 193 32.66 5.50 16.03
CA GLU A 193 33.29 6.65 16.68
C GLU A 193 33.01 6.64 18.17
N SER A 194 34.05 6.86 18.99
CA SER A 194 33.92 7.05 20.42
C SER A 194 32.99 8.24 20.70
N PRO A 195 32.03 8.12 21.63
CA PRO A 195 31.16 9.24 21.98
C PRO A 195 32.01 10.42 22.47
N SER A 196 31.89 11.57 21.80
CA SER A 196 32.53 12.79 22.25
C SER A 196 31.77 13.34 23.47
N PRO A 197 32.46 13.79 24.54
CA PRO A 197 31.81 14.33 25.74
C PRO A 197 30.88 15.53 25.46
N ALA A 198 31.05 16.21 24.32
CA ALA A 198 30.21 17.32 23.90
C ALA A 198 28.84 16.89 23.32
N ASN A 199 28.62 15.59 23.14
CA ASN A 199 27.56 15.07 22.28
C ASN A 199 26.93 13.77 22.84
N ASN A 200 26.63 13.74 24.14
CA ASN A 200 25.95 12.61 24.82
C ASN A 200 24.57 12.22 24.24
N HIS A 201 24.05 12.98 23.26
CA HIS A 201 22.80 12.70 22.55
C HIS A 201 22.96 12.61 21.02
N SER A 202 24.19 12.75 20.49
CA SER A 202 24.41 12.55 19.05
C SER A 202 24.41 11.05 18.75
N VAL A 203 23.66 10.67 17.72
CA VAL A 203 23.57 9.27 17.30
C VAL A 203 24.97 8.82 16.91
N VAL A 204 25.58 7.98 17.75
CA VAL A 204 26.89 7.36 17.53
C VAL A 204 26.94 6.86 16.10
N LYS A 205 28.00 7.18 15.36
CA LYS A 205 28.17 6.62 14.01
C LYS A 205 28.35 5.12 14.16
N LYS A 206 27.55 4.34 13.44
CA LYS A 206 27.55 2.88 13.50
C LYS A 206 28.04 2.32 12.17
N ARG A 207 28.58 1.11 12.25
CA ARG A 207 28.89 0.26 11.11
C ARG A 207 28.12 -1.03 11.24
N LEU A 208 27.64 -1.53 10.12
CA LEU A 208 27.11 -2.88 9.96
C LEU A 208 28.26 -3.78 9.51
N LEU A 209 28.40 -4.94 10.12
CA LEU A 209 29.33 -5.98 9.76
C LEU A 209 28.53 -7.11 9.12
N ILE A 210 28.97 -7.58 7.96
CA ILE A 210 28.27 -8.62 7.21
C ILE A 210 29.28 -9.70 6.85
N ASP A 211 28.97 -10.92 7.27
CA ASP A 211 29.62 -12.14 6.82
C ASP A 211 28.95 -12.57 5.51
N LEU A 212 29.67 -12.38 4.39
CA LEU A 212 29.17 -12.74 3.07
C LEU A 212 29.24 -14.26 2.81
N ASP A 213 29.99 -15.03 3.60
CA ASP A 213 30.07 -16.49 3.47
C ASP A 213 28.78 -17.17 3.97
N VAL A 214 28.04 -16.52 4.87
CA VAL A 214 26.70 -16.93 5.31
C VAL A 214 25.64 -16.67 4.23
N TRP A 215 25.90 -15.70 3.33
CA TRP A 215 24.98 -15.27 2.26
C TRP A 215 25.60 -15.41 0.86
N PRO A 216 26.02 -16.64 0.48
CA PRO A 216 26.63 -16.88 -0.82
C PRO A 216 25.63 -16.50 -1.92
N GLU A 217 26.13 -16.00 -3.06
CA GLU A 217 25.29 -15.82 -4.24
C GLU A 217 24.67 -17.18 -4.60
N GLU A 218 23.34 -17.22 -4.77
CA GLU A 218 22.72 -18.32 -5.51
C GLU A 218 23.29 -18.28 -6.93
N GLY A 219 24.17 -19.23 -7.24
CA GLY A 219 24.78 -19.38 -8.57
C GLY A 219 23.78 -19.80 -9.64
#